data_AF-A0A7C5C2T2-F1
#
_entry.id   AF-A0A7C5C2T2-F1
#
_cell.length_a   1.000
_cell.length_b   1.000
_cell.length_c   1.000
_cell.angle_alpha   90.00
_cell.angle_beta   90.00
_cell.angle_gamma   90.00
#
_symmetry.space_group_name_H-M   'P 1'
#
loop_
_entity.id
_entity.type
_entity.pdbx_description
1 polymer ?
#
loop_
_entity_poly.entity_id
_entity_poly.type
_entity_poly.pdbx_seq_one_letter_code
_entity_poly.pdbx_strand_id
1 'polypeptide(L)'
;MEQLKDQFIHKLAPYEKEQREQVIRALQWAEELHGDQKRASGEPYLIHPIGVASILIDLNMDSDTIIAALLHDSLEDTQATFSQIEERFGT
;
A
#
# COMPACT_ATOMS: atom_id res chain seq x y z
N MET A 1 3.33 6.86 -12.79
CA MET A 1 3.26 5.89 -11.68
C MET A 1 4.56 5.88 -10.91
N GLU A 2 5.70 5.65 -11.57
CA GLU A 2 7.02 5.61 -10.91
C GLU A 2 7.32 6.79 -9.97
N GLN A 3 7.13 8.02 -10.46
CA GLN A 3 7.34 9.23 -9.65
C GLN A 3 6.48 9.27 -8.37
N LEU A 4 5.25 8.75 -8.41
CA LEU A 4 4.37 8.71 -7.24
C LEU A 4 4.89 7.68 -6.22
N LYS A 5 5.32 6.51 -6.69
CA LYS A 5 5.91 5.47 -5.83
C LYS A 5 7.22 5.96 -5.20
N ASP A 6 8.07 6.64 -5.96
CA ASP A 6 9.32 7.23 -5.45
C ASP A 6 9.04 8.25 -4.35
N GLN A 7 8.08 9.16 -4.57
CA GLN A 7 7.66 10.13 -3.56
C GLN A 7 7.13 9.47 -2.29
N PHE A 8 6.33 8.42 -2.43
CA PHE A 8 5.83 7.64 -1.31
C PHE A 8 6.98 6.94 -0.55
N ILE A 9 7.90 6.29 -1.25
CA ILE A 9 9.06 5.61 -0.63
C ILE A 9 9.93 6.61 0.13
N HIS A 10 10.13 7.82 -0.40
CA HIS A 10 10.85 8.88 0.30
C HIS A 10 10.17 9.30 1.61
N LYS A 11 8.83 9.32 1.67
CA LYS A 11 8.09 9.61 2.91
C LYS A 11 8.32 8.57 4.01
N LEU A 12 8.75 7.36 3.65
CA LEU A 12 9.07 6.32 4.63
C LEU A 12 10.37 6.55 5.39
N ALA A 13 11.14 7.61 5.08
CA ALA A 13 12.42 7.91 5.74
C ALA A 13 12.41 7.83 7.29
N PRO A 14 11.34 8.25 8.01
CA PRO A 14 11.28 8.16 9.47
C PRO A 14 11.14 6.74 10.05
N TYR A 15 10.72 5.76 9.25
CA TYR A 15 10.52 4.39 9.72
C TYR A 15 11.82 3.59 9.72
N GLU A 16 11.90 2.61 10.62
CA GLU A 16 13.03 1.68 10.70
C GLU A 16 13.17 0.85 9.43
N LYS A 17 14.39 0.40 9.13
CA LYS A 17 14.68 -0.32 7.88
C LYS A 17 13.72 -1.49 7.63
N GLU A 18 13.46 -2.31 8.64
CA GLU A 18 12.59 -3.48 8.52
C GLU A 18 11.12 -3.09 8.27
N GLN A 19 10.64 -2.05 8.93
CA GLN A 19 9.30 -1.49 8.71
C GLN A 19 9.15 -0.97 7.28
N ARG A 20 10.15 -0.24 6.77
CA ARG A 20 10.15 0.24 5.38
C ARG A 20 10.10 -0.90 4.39
N GLU A 21 10.86 -1.96 4.63
CA GLU A 21 10.86 -3.14 3.78
C GLU A 21 9.48 -3.83 3.75
N GLN A 22 8.78 -3.91 4.90
CA GLN A 22 7.41 -4.43 4.94
C GLN A 22 6.42 -3.56 4.17
N VAL A 23 6.47 -2.24 4.36
CA VAL A 23 5.61 -1.29 3.63
C VAL A 23 5.86 -1.35 2.12
N ILE A 24 7.12 -1.45 1.69
CA ILE A 24 7.48 -1.59 0.27
C ILE A 24 6.95 -2.92 -0.30
N ARG A 25 7.02 -4.02 0.46
CA ARG A 25 6.41 -5.30 0.05
C ARG A 25 4.89 -5.19 -0.10
N ALA A 26 4.23 -4.49 0.81
CA ALA A 26 2.79 -4.23 0.71
C ALA A 26 2.44 -3.39 -0.53
N LEU A 27 3.23 -2.34 -0.82
CA LEU A 27 3.07 -1.50 -2.01
C LEU A 27 3.21 -2.32 -3.31
N GLN A 28 4.25 -3.15 -3.39
CA GLN A 28 4.50 -4.01 -4.55
C GLN A 28 3.35 -5.01 -4.74
N TRP A 29 2.88 -5.62 -3.66
CA TRP A 29 1.79 -6.57 -3.75
C TRP A 29 0.45 -5.90 -4.11
N ALA A 30 0.18 -4.69 -3.59
CA ALA A 30 -0.98 -3.90 -4.01
C ALA A 30 -0.92 -3.54 -5.51
N GLU A 31 0.27 -3.20 -6.02
CA GLU A 31 0.50 -2.96 -7.46
C GLU A 31 0.22 -4.22 -8.29
N GLU A 32 0.68 -5.39 -7.83
CA GLU A 32 0.41 -6.68 -8.49
C GLU A 32 -1.09 -7.04 -8.48
N LEU A 33 -1.76 -6.86 -7.33
CA LEU A 33 -3.17 -7.22 -7.16
C LEU A 33 -4.10 -6.35 -8.00
N HIS A 34 -3.86 -5.04 -8.01
CA HIS A 34 -4.69 -4.11 -8.77
C HIS A 34 -4.29 -4.06 -10.25
N GLY A 35 -3.03 -4.33 -10.62
CA GLY A 35 -2.58 -4.43 -12.00
C GLY A 35 -3.08 -3.28 -12.90
N ASP A 36 -3.83 -3.62 -13.96
CA ASP A 36 -4.41 -2.67 -14.90
C ASP A 36 -5.77 -2.07 -14.45
N GLN A 37 -6.22 -2.37 -13.23
CA GLN A 37 -7.47 -1.86 -12.69
C GLN A 37 -7.46 -0.33 -12.65
N LYS A 38 -8.62 0.25 -12.99
CA LYS A 38 -8.84 1.69 -13.00
C LYS A 38 -10.04 2.06 -12.15
N ARG A 39 -10.00 3.23 -11.54
CA ARG A 39 -11.17 3.84 -10.90
C ARG A 39 -12.15 4.32 -11.97
N ALA A 40 -13.36 4.70 -11.54
CA ALA A 40 -14.36 5.32 -12.42
C ALA A 40 -13.86 6.61 -13.10
N SER A 41 -12.87 7.30 -12.52
CA SER A 41 -12.20 8.46 -13.13
C SER A 41 -11.30 8.11 -14.32
N GLY A 42 -10.97 6.82 -14.51
CA GLY A 42 -10.02 6.34 -15.53
C GLY A 42 -8.57 6.27 -15.07
N GLU A 43 -8.27 6.72 -13.85
CA GLU A 43 -6.94 6.65 -13.25
C GLU A 43 -6.63 5.24 -12.73
N PRO A 44 -5.35 4.82 -12.70
CA PRO A 44 -4.94 3.56 -12.09
C PRO A 44 -5.39 3.47 -10.63
N TYR A 45 -5.93 2.31 -10.23
CA TYR A 45 -6.51 2.11 -8.91
C TYR A 45 -5.50 2.37 -7.79
N LEU A 46 -4.25 1.92 -7.98
CA LEU A 46 -3.14 2.03 -7.03
C LEU A 46 -2.88 3.45 -6.50
N ILE A 47 -3.28 4.50 -7.24
CA ILE A 47 -3.13 5.88 -6.78
C ILE A 47 -3.90 6.12 -5.48
N HIS A 48 -5.08 5.50 -5.32
CA HIS A 48 -5.92 5.67 -4.13
C HIS A 48 -5.28 5.09 -2.86
N PRO A 49 -4.88 3.79 -2.81
CA PRO A 49 -4.20 3.25 -1.64
C PRO A 49 -2.90 3.99 -1.29
N ILE A 50 -2.09 4.39 -2.28
CA ILE A 50 -0.87 5.20 -2.03
C ILE A 50 -1.23 6.55 -1.41
N GLY A 51 -2.29 7.20 -1.88
CA GLY A 51 -2.75 8.48 -1.34
C GLY A 51 -3.18 8.38 0.12
N VAL A 52 -3.99 7.36 0.46
CA VAL A 52 -4.43 7.09 1.84
C VAL A 52 -3.23 6.82 2.74
N ALA A 53 -2.33 5.92 2.32
CA ALA A 53 -1.10 5.60 3.06
C ALA A 53 -0.20 6.82 3.26
N SER A 54 -0.06 7.69 2.24
CA SER A 54 0.71 8.94 2.33
C SER A 54 0.17 9.89 3.40
N ILE A 55 -1.16 10.02 3.49
CA ILE A 55 -1.82 10.84 4.52
C ILE A 55 -1.53 10.28 5.91
N LEU A 56 -1.60 8.96 6.08
CA LEU A 56 -1.35 8.31 7.38
C LEU A 56 0.12 8.43 7.82
N ILE A 57 1.07 8.40 6.88
CA ILE A 57 2.47 8.72 7.16
C ILE A 57 2.61 10.16 7.66
N ASP A 58 1.94 11.12 7.02
CA ASP A 58 1.97 12.54 7.43
C ASP A 58 1.35 12.75 8.83
N LEU A 59 0.48 11.83 9.26
CA LEU A 59 -0.08 11.78 10.61
C LEU A 59 0.78 11.00 11.63
N ASN A 60 1.97 10.54 11.23
CA ASN A 60 2.90 9.71 12.02
C ASN A 60 2.29 8.38 12.51
N MET A 61 1.47 7.74 11.69
CA MET A 61 0.94 6.40 12.01
C MET A 61 2.03 5.33 11.92
N ASP A 62 1.81 4.20 12.58
CA ASP A 62 2.75 3.07 12.57
C ASP A 62 2.76 2.33 11.23
N SER A 63 3.80 1.51 11.00
CA SER A 63 3.99 0.79 9.73
C SER A 63 2.83 -0.14 9.41
N ASP A 64 2.22 -0.74 10.42
CA ASP A 64 1.13 -1.71 10.24
C ASP A 64 -0.12 -1.00 9.75
N THR A 65 -0.41 0.21 10.25
CA THR A 65 -1.46 1.07 9.71
C THR A 65 -1.18 1.46 8.25
N ILE A 66 0.09 1.72 7.89
CA ILE A 66 0.46 2.04 6.49
C ILE A 66 0.26 0.83 5.58
N ILE A 67 0.67 -0.37 6.03
CA ILE A 67 0.46 -1.62 5.30
C ILE A 67 -1.04 -1.88 5.10
N ALA A 68 -1.83 -1.77 6.17
CA ALA A 68 -3.28 -1.93 6.09
C ALA A 68 -3.91 -0.95 5.10
N ALA A 69 -3.47 0.31 5.08
CA ALA A 69 -3.96 1.32 4.13
C ALA A 69 -3.63 0.98 2.68
N LEU A 70 -2.44 0.43 2.40
CA LEU A 70 -2.08 -0.02 1.06
C LEU A 70 -2.92 -1.21 0.58
N LEU A 71 -3.47 -2.00 1.51
CA LEU A 71 -4.17 -3.26 1.22
C LEU A 71 -5.68 -3.23 1.52
N HIS A 72 -6.23 -2.11 2.00
CA HIS A 72 -7.58 -2.08 2.57
C HIS A 72 -8.68 -2.50 1.60
N ASP A 73 -8.54 -2.14 0.32
CA ASP A 73 -9.48 -2.51 -0.74
C ASP A 73 -9.15 -3.86 -1.40
N SER A 74 -8.00 -4.46 -1.09
CA SER A 74 -7.53 -5.68 -1.76
C SER A 74 -8.48 -6.86 -1.57
N LEU A 75 -9.14 -6.97 -0.41
CA LEU A 75 -10.10 -8.05 -0.14
C LEU A 75 -11.42 -7.89 -0.90
N GLU A 76 -11.82 -6.66 -1.21
CA GLU A 76 -13.09 -6.36 -1.89
C GLU A 76 -12.92 -6.31 -3.41
N ASP A 77 -11.83 -5.70 -3.87
CA ASP A 77 -11.64 -5.32 -5.26
C ASP A 77 -10.69 -6.22 -6.05
N THR A 78 -10.08 -7.23 -5.41
CA THR A 78 -9.09 -8.11 -6.03
C THR A 78 -9.31 -9.59 -5.66
N GLN A 79 -8.39 -10.47 -6.05
CA GLN A 79 -8.42 -11.90 -5.68
C GLN A 79 -7.68 -12.21 -4.37
N ALA A 80 -7.20 -11.18 -3.66
CA ALA A 80 -6.54 -11.37 -2.38
C ALA A 80 -7.50 -12.00 -1.35
N THR A 81 -6.97 -12.84 -0.49
CA THR A 81 -7.70 -13.48 0.59
C THR A 81 -7.13 -13.06 1.94
N PHE A 82 -7.96 -13.12 2.98
CA PHE A 82 -7.53 -12.80 4.34
C PHE A 82 -6.31 -13.63 4.76
N SER A 83 -6.32 -14.94 4.46
CA SER A 83 -5.20 -15.83 4.77
C SER A 83 -3.90 -15.44 4.09
N GLN A 84 -3.94 -14.89 2.87
CA GLN A 84 -2.72 -14.39 2.19
C GLN A 84 -2.19 -13.11 2.84
N ILE A 85 -3.07 -12.23 3.33
CA ILE A 85 -2.67 -11.04 4.07
C ILE A 85 -2.00 -11.47 5.38
N GLU A 86 -2.65 -12.38 6.11
CA GLU A 86 -2.17 -12.91 7.39
C GLU A 86 -0.79 -13.57 7.26
N GLU A 87 -0.60 -14.43 6.25
CA GLU A 87 0.68 -15.11 5.99
C GLU A 87 1.81 -14.13 5.66
N ARG A 88 1.50 -13.03 4.97
CA ARG A 88 2.51 -12.08 4.46
C ARG A 88 2.84 -10.96 5.43
N PHE A 89 1.85 -10.48 6.19
CA PHE A 89 1.95 -9.25 6.97
C PHE A 89 1.53 -9.40 8.43
N GLY A 90 1.04 -10.58 8.85
CA GLY A 90 0.62 -10.84 10.23
C GLY A 90 -0.86 -10.57 10.49
N THR A 91 -1.25 -10.69 11.77
CA THR A 91 -2.62 -10.56 12.28
C THR A 91 -2.91 -9.20 12.91
#